data_AF-A0A0Q7VEE0-F1
#
_entry.id   AF-A0A0Q7VEE0-F1
#
_cell.length_a   1.000
_cell.length_b   1.000
_cell.length_c   1.000
_cell.angle_alpha   90.00
_cell.angle_beta   90.00
_cell.angle_gamma   90.00
#
_symmetry.space_group_name_H-M   'P 1'
#
loop_
_entity.id
_entity.type
_entity.pdbx_description
1 polymer ?
#
loop_
_entity_poly.entity_id
_entity_poly.type
_entity_poly.pdbx_seq_one_letter_code
_entity_poly.pdbx_strand_id
1 'polypeptide(L)'
;MKIVLAALASTVLVATPAAAAEGLVQSDPATWRLQNYVPNTVMAFFTGSSCLDGRLSFSTSATIQDKDRFFSMVLTARATGRKMGVYYETTTCEINSFYMF
;
A
#
# COMPACT_ATOMS: atom_id res chain seq x y z
N MET A 1 -29.50 46.53 29.76
CA MET A 1 -30.05 45.68 28.68
C MET A 1 -28.87 45.26 27.81
N LYS A 2 -28.43 44.00 27.94
CA LYS A 2 -27.21 43.46 27.33
C LYS A 2 -27.51 43.10 25.87
N ILE A 3 -27.02 43.88 24.91
CA ILE A 3 -27.06 43.50 23.50
C ILE A 3 -25.66 43.02 23.14
N VAL A 4 -25.48 41.72 23.25
CA VAL A 4 -24.31 40.98 22.77
C VAL A 4 -24.39 41.00 21.24
N LEU A 5 -23.62 41.88 20.61
CA LEU A 5 -23.47 41.89 19.16
C LEU A 5 -22.67 40.65 18.73
N ALA A 6 -23.34 39.84 17.92
CA ALA A 6 -22.91 38.55 17.42
C ALA A 6 -21.60 38.61 16.65
N ALA A 7 -20.60 37.87 17.11
CA ALA A 7 -19.43 37.52 16.33
C ALA A 7 -19.81 36.38 15.35
N LEU A 8 -20.11 36.72 14.09
CA LEU A 8 -20.09 35.75 13.00
C LEU A 8 -18.63 35.45 12.62
N ALA A 9 -18.00 34.56 13.37
CA ALA A 9 -16.75 33.93 12.94
C ALA A 9 -17.11 32.81 11.95
N SER A 10 -17.03 33.10 10.66
CA SER A 10 -17.17 32.13 9.59
C SER A 10 -15.99 31.15 9.64
N THR A 11 -16.17 30.01 10.31
CA THR A 11 -15.22 28.88 10.24
C THR A 11 -15.33 28.23 8.88
N VAL A 12 -14.43 28.61 7.96
CA VAL A 12 -14.19 27.87 6.73
C VAL A 12 -13.54 26.54 7.11
N LEU A 13 -14.34 25.47 7.13
CA LEU A 13 -13.82 24.11 7.18
C LEU A 13 -13.08 23.85 5.86
N VAL A 14 -11.76 24.04 5.86
CA VAL A 14 -10.90 23.56 4.78
C VAL A 14 -10.82 22.05 4.95
N ALA A 15 -11.67 21.32 4.23
CA ALA A 15 -11.57 19.88 4.12
C ALA A 15 -10.28 19.54 3.37
N THR A 16 -9.20 19.28 4.10
CA THR A 16 -8.01 18.66 3.50
C THR A 16 -8.39 17.24 3.07
N PRO A 17 -8.07 16.82 1.84
CA PRO A 17 -8.26 15.42 1.47
C PRO A 17 -7.47 14.57 2.45
N ALA A 18 -8.11 13.55 3.03
CA ALA A 18 -7.43 12.56 3.83
C ALA A 18 -6.40 11.88 2.91
N ALA A 19 -5.12 12.24 3.07
CA ALA A 19 -4.05 11.52 2.41
C ALA A 19 -4.11 10.07 2.92
N ALA A 20 -4.37 9.14 2.01
CA ALA A 20 -4.30 7.72 2.29
C ALA A 20 -2.88 7.44 2.83
N ALA A 21 -2.79 6.75 3.96
CA ALA A 21 -1.54 6.63 4.70
C ALA A 21 -0.66 5.62 3.99
N GLU A 22 0.30 6.10 3.20
CA GLU A 22 1.19 5.26 2.41
C GLU A 22 2.35 4.71 3.25
N GLY A 23 2.53 3.40 3.19
CA GLY A 23 3.65 2.67 3.75
C GLY A 23 4.64 2.28 2.65
N LEU A 24 5.92 2.15 3.02
CA LEU A 24 6.97 1.67 2.14
C LEU A 24 7.68 0.48 2.78
N VAL A 25 7.73 -0.64 2.06
CA VAL A 25 8.63 -1.75 2.35
C VAL A 25 9.82 -1.68 1.39
N GLN A 26 11.04 -1.67 1.92
CA GLN A 26 12.27 -1.84 1.14
C GLN A 26 13.10 -2.97 1.74
N SER A 27 13.10 -4.15 1.10
CA SER A 27 13.80 -5.31 1.64
C SER A 27 14.19 -6.32 0.57
N ASP A 28 14.92 -7.35 0.99
CA ASP A 28 15.23 -8.50 0.15
C ASP A 28 13.98 -9.41 0.03
N PRO A 29 13.42 -9.58 -1.19
CA PRO A 29 12.23 -10.40 -1.39
C PRO A 29 12.46 -11.90 -1.16
N ALA A 30 13.70 -12.36 -0.97
CA ALA A 30 14.00 -13.75 -0.56
C ALA A 30 13.38 -14.10 0.80
N THR A 31 13.16 -13.12 1.66
CA THR A 31 12.53 -13.31 2.99
C THR A 31 11.01 -13.28 2.96
N TRP A 32 10.39 -13.00 1.81
CA TRP A 32 8.94 -12.85 1.70
C TRP A 32 8.28 -14.20 1.43
N ARG A 33 7.06 -14.39 1.90
CA ARG A 33 6.20 -15.47 1.40
C ARG A 33 5.34 -14.94 0.26
N LEU A 34 5.43 -15.55 -0.91
CA LEU A 34 4.63 -15.18 -2.09
C LEU A 34 3.62 -16.30 -2.38
N GLN A 35 2.34 -15.97 -2.49
CA GLN A 35 1.27 -16.93 -2.76
C GLN A 35 0.47 -16.50 -3.98
N ASN A 36 0.23 -17.48 -4.87
CA ASN A 36 -0.63 -17.34 -6.04
C ASN A 36 -1.87 -18.21 -5.83
N TYR A 37 -3.00 -17.58 -5.54
CA TYR A 37 -4.28 -18.22 -5.29
C TYR A 37 -5.16 -18.18 -6.54
N VAL A 38 -5.80 -19.31 -6.84
CA VAL A 38 -6.74 -19.46 -7.96
C VAL A 38 -8.01 -18.63 -7.68
N PRO A 39 -8.58 -17.91 -8.68
CA PRO A 39 -8.13 -17.86 -10.07
C PRO A 39 -7.02 -16.85 -10.35
N ASN A 40 -7.00 -15.68 -9.70
CA ASN A 40 -6.13 -14.55 -10.08
C ASN A 40 -5.73 -13.65 -8.90
N THR A 41 -5.36 -14.26 -7.76
CA THR A 41 -5.06 -13.52 -6.53
C THR A 41 -3.60 -13.74 -6.13
N VAL A 42 -2.80 -12.68 -6.20
CA VAL A 42 -1.41 -12.69 -5.72
C VAL A 42 -1.35 -11.97 -4.37
N MET A 43 -0.74 -12.63 -3.39
CA MET A 43 -0.47 -12.06 -2.07
C MET A 43 1.00 -12.22 -1.70
N ALA A 44 1.58 -11.17 -1.11
CA ALA A 44 2.89 -11.21 -0.49
C ALA A 44 2.73 -11.08 1.03
N PHE A 45 3.60 -11.74 1.79
CA PHE A 45 3.67 -11.61 3.23
C PHE A 45 5.10 -11.29 3.64
N PHE A 46 5.25 -10.18 4.34
CA PHE A 46 6.51 -9.72 4.90
C PHE A 46 6.25 -8.98 6.22
N THR A 47 6.84 -9.49 7.31
CA THR A 47 6.63 -8.99 8.68
C THR A 47 7.12 -7.56 8.88
N GLY A 48 7.91 -7.00 7.96
CA GLY A 48 8.30 -5.59 7.99
C GLY A 48 7.25 -4.62 7.43
N SER A 49 6.12 -5.11 6.92
CA SER A 49 4.95 -4.24 6.66
C SER A 49 4.13 -4.05 7.95
N SER A 50 3.43 -2.91 8.09
CA SER A 50 2.57 -2.63 9.23
C SER A 50 1.24 -3.39 9.20
N CYS A 51 1.01 -4.16 8.14
CA CYS A 51 -0.20 -4.90 7.90
C CYS A 51 -0.30 -6.15 8.77
N LEU A 52 -1.54 -6.57 9.05
CA LEU A 52 -1.79 -7.82 9.79
C LEU A 52 -1.08 -8.99 9.10
N ASP A 53 -0.31 -9.76 9.86
CA ASP A 53 0.54 -10.87 9.40
C ASP A 53 1.55 -10.49 8.30
N GLY A 54 1.84 -9.20 8.16
CA GLY A 54 2.69 -8.68 7.10
C GLY A 54 2.08 -8.77 5.70
N ARG A 55 0.75 -8.95 5.59
CA ARG A 55 0.07 -9.22 4.32
C ARG A 55 0.02 -7.97 3.44
N LEU A 56 0.43 -8.12 2.18
CA LEU A 56 0.25 -7.15 1.10
C LEU A 56 -0.50 -7.82 -0.05
N SER A 57 -1.55 -7.16 -0.53
CA SER A 57 -2.41 -7.66 -1.61
C SER A 57 -2.67 -6.59 -2.66
N PHE A 58 -3.28 -6.97 -3.77
CA PHE A 58 -3.75 -6.00 -4.76
C PHE A 58 -5.21 -5.62 -4.48
N SER A 59 -5.56 -4.38 -4.81
CA SER A 59 -6.96 -3.94 -4.81
C SER A 59 -7.78 -4.73 -5.83
N THR A 60 -9.10 -4.76 -5.65
CA THR A 60 -10.02 -5.43 -6.59
C THR A 60 -10.00 -4.82 -7.99
N SER A 61 -9.55 -3.57 -8.12
CA SER A 61 -9.36 -2.87 -9.41
C SER A 61 -8.05 -3.21 -10.13
N ALA A 62 -7.10 -3.88 -9.46
CA ALA A 62 -5.82 -4.22 -10.08
C ALA A 62 -6.00 -5.23 -11.22
N THR A 63 -5.34 -4.96 -12.35
CA THR A 63 -5.41 -5.84 -13.52
C THR A 63 -4.64 -7.14 -13.30
N ILE A 64 -4.92 -8.17 -14.10
CA ILE A 64 -4.13 -9.41 -14.09
C ILE A 64 -2.68 -9.10 -14.46
N GLN A 65 -2.47 -8.18 -15.41
CA GLN A 65 -1.15 -7.76 -15.85
C GLN A 65 -0.34 -7.13 -14.72
N ASP A 66 -0.94 -6.35 -13.82
CA ASP A 66 -0.24 -5.75 -12.68
C ASP A 66 0.22 -6.82 -11.68
N LYS A 67 -0.65 -7.81 -11.43
CA LYS A 67 -0.35 -8.94 -10.54
C LYS A 67 0.76 -9.82 -11.11
N ASP A 68 0.73 -10.11 -12.41
CA ASP A 68 1.76 -10.89 -13.11
C ASP A 68 3.11 -10.16 -13.13
N ARG A 69 3.11 -8.84 -13.38
CA ARG A 69 4.31 -8.01 -13.31
C ARG A 69 4.93 -8.02 -11.92
N PHE A 70 4.12 -7.89 -10.87
CA PHE A 70 4.61 -7.97 -9.50
C PHE A 70 5.19 -9.34 -9.18
N PHE A 71 4.46 -10.41 -9.49
CA PHE A 71 4.90 -11.78 -9.26
C PHE A 71 6.24 -12.06 -9.97
N SER A 72 6.35 -11.66 -11.25
CA SER A 72 7.57 -11.77 -12.05
C SER A 72 8.73 -10.95 -11.47
N MET A 73 8.47 -9.73 -11.00
CA MET A 73 9.49 -8.89 -10.39
C MET A 73 10.01 -9.49 -9.09
N VAL A 74 9.14 -10.03 -8.23
CA VAL A 74 9.53 -10.72 -6.99
C VAL A 74 10.42 -11.92 -7.29
N LEU A 75 10.07 -12.74 -8.28
CA LEU A 75 10.90 -13.87 -8.69
C LEU A 75 12.24 -13.43 -9.28
N THR A 76 12.23 -12.40 -10.11
CA THR A 76 13.44 -11.85 -10.74
C THR A 76 14.40 -11.28 -9.69
N ALA A 77 13.89 -10.50 -8.75
CA ALA A 77 14.68 -9.92 -7.68
C ALA A 77 15.31 -11.00 -6.78
N ARG A 78 14.56 -12.07 -6.47
CA ARG A 78 15.10 -13.25 -5.77
C ARG A 78 16.22 -13.92 -6.56
N ALA A 79 16.00 -14.18 -7.84
CA ALA A 79 16.98 -14.87 -8.68
C ALA A 79 18.27 -14.07 -8.88
N THR A 80 18.16 -12.73 -8.82
CA THR A 80 19.29 -11.80 -9.05
C THR A 80 19.90 -11.25 -7.77
N GLY A 81 19.37 -11.60 -6.60
CA GLY A 81 19.81 -11.06 -5.31
C GLY A 81 19.59 -9.55 -5.17
N ARG A 82 18.59 -9.00 -5.87
CA ARG A 82 18.26 -7.57 -5.87
C ARG A 82 17.18 -7.27 -4.83
N LYS A 83 17.17 -6.04 -4.32
CA LYS A 83 16.16 -5.59 -3.36
C LYS A 83 14.95 -5.04 -4.09
N MET A 84 13.81 -5.01 -3.39
CA MET A 84 12.57 -4.46 -3.91
C MET A 84 11.95 -3.45 -2.97
N GLY A 85 11.31 -2.45 -3.57
CA GLY A 85 10.47 -1.47 -2.90
C GLY A 85 9.01 -1.70 -3.24
N VAL A 86 8.12 -1.63 -2.25
CA VAL A 86 6.66 -1.70 -2.42
C VAL A 86 6.01 -0.60 -1.61
N TYR A 87 5.30 0.28 -2.31
CA TYR A 87 4.40 1.25 -1.70
C TYR A 87 3.00 0.64 -1.56
N TYR A 88 2.39 0.81 -0.41
CA TYR A 88 1.08 0.24 -0.10
C TYR A 88 0.27 1.17 0.79
N GLU A 89 -1.05 1.09 0.71
CA GLU A 89 -1.94 1.76 1.66
C GLU A 89 -1.93 1.02 2.99
N THR A 90 -1.54 1.67 4.08
CA THR A 90 -1.37 1.04 5.40
C THR A 90 -2.68 0.60 6.03
N THR A 91 -3.81 1.18 5.61
CA THR A 91 -5.14 0.82 6.12
C THR A 91 -5.72 -0.42 5.44
N THR A 92 -5.65 -0.48 4.11
CA THR A 92 -6.23 -1.59 3.31
C THR A 92 -5.22 -2.68 3.02
N CYS A 93 -3.92 -2.40 3.20
CA CYS A 93 -2.80 -3.28 2.85
C CYS A 93 -2.71 -3.60 1.35
N GLU A 94 -3.18 -2.64 0.54
CA GLU A 94 -3.19 -2.76 -0.90
C GLU A 94 -1.95 -2.13 -1.52
N ILE A 95 -1.31 -2.86 -2.43
CA ILE A 95 -0.13 -2.43 -3.16
C ILE A 95 -0.53 -1.34 -4.15
N ASN A 96 0.12 -0.18 -4.04
CA ASN A 96 -0.04 0.95 -4.95
C ASN A 96 0.99 0.89 -6.09
N SER A 97 2.25 0.64 -5.75
CA SER A 97 3.34 0.56 -6.72
C SER A 97 4.53 -0.24 -6.20
N PHE A 98 5.40 -0.67 -7.11
CA PHE A 98 6.55 -1.51 -6.79
C PHE A 98 7.70 -1.28 -7.76
N TYR A 99 8.93 -1.48 -7.29
CA TYR A 99 10.16 -1.31 -8.06
C TYR A 99 11.29 -2.21 -7.54
N MET A 100 12.31 -2.41 -8.36
CA MET A 100 13.53 -3.15 -8.02
C MET A 100 14.72 -2.19 -8.00
N PHE A 101 15.64 -2.36 -7.05
CA PHE A 101 16.82 -1.51 -6.88
C PHE A 101 18.06 -2.26 -6.40
#